data_AF-A0A2N1R2S8-F1
#
_entry.id   AF-A0A2N1R2S8-F1
#
_cell.length_a   1.000
_cell.length_b   1.000
_cell.length_c   1.000
_cell.angle_alpha   90.00
_cell.angle_beta   90.00
_cell.angle_gamma   90.00
#
_symmetry.space_group_name_H-M   'P 1'
#
loop_
_entity.id
_entity.type
_entity.pdbx_description
1 polymer ?
#
loop_
_entity_poly.entity_id
_entity_poly.type
_entity_poly.pdbx_seq_one_letter_code
_entity_poly.pdbx_strand_id
1 'polypeptide(L)'
;MVEAIRKTGFDGSIILAGGITSAAEVAALDAMGADAQVGMALYKGILDPAEALAACMNTDRADGLWPTVVCDEAGVALGLVYSDLDSLRAAIAERAGVYRSRKRGLWRKGESSGDCQVLVRIDADCDRDALRFTVRQSGGGFCHRGTRTCFGASGPDGFGGDRKGFGLLTATTTKRLAEVSGGSAPKGSYTARLFTEPGLLAAKLAEEAAELCEAEGPERSAEEAADLLYFAAVKLAREGASLSDVERVLDGRAMRVTRRPGNAKLPYAEKGNEPWKTGIH
;
A
#
# COMPACT_ATOMS: atom_id res chain seq x y z
N MET A 1 -24.99 -15.48 -22.76
CA MET A 1 -23.99 -14.61 -23.45
C MET A 1 -22.57 -15.06 -23.15
N VAL A 2 -22.17 -15.14 -21.87
CA VAL A 2 -20.81 -15.56 -21.46
C VAL A 2 -20.39 -16.89 -22.10
N GLU A 3 -21.23 -17.92 -21.99
CA GLU A 3 -20.96 -19.22 -22.63
C GLU A 3 -20.76 -19.14 -24.14
N ALA A 4 -21.51 -18.28 -24.83
CA ALA A 4 -21.37 -18.11 -26.27
C ALA A 4 -20.02 -17.49 -26.64
N ILE A 5 -19.53 -16.54 -25.84
CA ILE A 5 -18.20 -15.95 -26.00
C ILE A 5 -17.11 -16.99 -25.70
N ARG A 6 -17.26 -17.79 -24.65
CA ARG A 6 -16.30 -18.88 -24.36
C ARG A 6 -16.26 -19.92 -25.48
N LYS A 7 -17.40 -20.24 -26.10
CA LYS A 7 -17.48 -21.15 -27.26
C LYS A 7 -16.74 -20.63 -28.51
N THR A 8 -16.44 -19.33 -28.62
CA THR A 8 -15.61 -18.82 -29.72
C THR A 8 -14.10 -19.03 -29.49
N GLY A 9 -13.71 -19.54 -28.33
CA GLY A 9 -12.30 -19.71 -27.94
C GLY A 9 -11.69 -18.51 -27.22
N PHE A 10 -12.49 -17.51 -26.82
CA PHE A 10 -11.99 -16.37 -26.05
C PHE A 10 -11.67 -16.76 -24.60
N ASP A 11 -10.42 -16.53 -24.19
CA ASP A 11 -9.86 -16.88 -22.87
C ASP A 11 -9.62 -15.67 -21.95
N GLY A 12 -9.81 -14.44 -22.44
CA GLY A 12 -9.66 -13.22 -21.65
C GLY A 12 -10.73 -13.02 -20.57
N SER A 13 -10.60 -11.95 -19.78
CA SER A 13 -11.64 -11.52 -18.83
C SER A 13 -12.88 -11.02 -19.58
N ILE A 14 -14.05 -11.41 -19.08
CA ILE A 14 -15.35 -10.97 -19.59
C ILE A 14 -15.99 -10.15 -18.47
N ILE A 15 -16.29 -8.89 -18.75
CA ILE A 15 -16.95 -7.98 -17.80
C ILE A 15 -18.32 -7.62 -18.36
N LEU A 16 -19.38 -7.86 -17.58
CA LEU A 16 -20.72 -7.39 -17.92
C LEU A 16 -21.01 -6.10 -17.16
N ALA A 17 -21.36 -5.05 -17.91
CA ALA A 17 -21.72 -3.76 -17.36
C ALA A 17 -23.19 -3.43 -17.65
N GLY A 18 -23.90 -3.00 -16.60
CA GLY A 18 -25.30 -2.56 -16.69
C GLY A 18 -26.32 -3.69 -16.52
N GLY A 19 -27.51 -3.32 -16.01
CA GLY A 19 -28.63 -4.25 -15.79
C GLY A 19 -28.51 -5.16 -14.55
N ILE A 20 -27.32 -5.29 -13.97
CA ILE A 20 -27.08 -6.12 -12.78
C ILE A 20 -27.53 -5.35 -11.54
N THR A 21 -28.54 -5.87 -10.84
CA THR A 21 -29.24 -5.18 -9.75
C THR A 21 -29.37 -6.02 -8.48
N SER A 22 -29.00 -7.30 -8.52
CA SER A 22 -29.11 -8.20 -7.37
C SER A 22 -27.83 -9.01 -7.12
N ALA A 23 -27.64 -9.43 -5.86
CA ALA A 23 -26.57 -10.34 -5.48
C ALA A 23 -26.64 -11.68 -6.24
N ALA A 24 -27.85 -12.19 -6.51
CA ALA A 24 -28.04 -13.42 -7.25
C ALA A 24 -27.54 -13.32 -8.70
N GLU A 25 -27.75 -12.19 -9.37
CA GLU A 25 -27.19 -11.94 -10.70
C GLU A 25 -25.67 -11.85 -10.66
N VAL A 26 -25.09 -11.20 -9.64
CA VAL A 26 -23.64 -11.14 -9.46
C VAL A 26 -23.05 -12.55 -9.30
N ALA A 27 -23.61 -13.37 -8.41
CA ALA A 27 -23.20 -14.77 -8.20
C ALA A 27 -23.31 -15.60 -9.49
N ALA A 28 -24.40 -15.43 -10.26
CA ALA A 28 -24.59 -16.15 -11.51
C ALA A 28 -23.54 -15.78 -12.57
N LEU A 29 -23.13 -14.51 -12.64
CA LEU A 29 -22.06 -14.06 -13.53
C LEU A 29 -20.69 -14.58 -13.11
N ASP A 30 -20.38 -14.54 -11.82
CA ASP A 30 -19.12 -15.06 -11.27
C ASP A 30 -18.99 -16.57 -11.53
N ALA A 31 -20.07 -17.34 -11.32
CA ALA A 31 -20.12 -18.78 -11.65
C ALA A 31 -19.91 -19.09 -13.13
N MET A 32 -20.19 -18.13 -14.03
CA MET A 32 -19.90 -18.25 -15.46
C MET A 32 -18.47 -17.78 -15.84
N GLY A 33 -17.67 -17.36 -14.86
CA GLY A 33 -16.32 -16.81 -15.07
C GLY A 33 -16.34 -15.41 -15.70
N ALA A 34 -17.33 -14.60 -15.34
CA ALA A 34 -17.47 -13.22 -15.78
C ALA A 34 -17.59 -12.25 -14.59
N ASP A 35 -16.94 -11.10 -14.70
CA ASP A 35 -17.00 -10.05 -13.68
C ASP A 35 -18.27 -9.18 -13.87
N ALA A 36 -18.87 -8.79 -12.75
CA ALA A 36 -20.05 -7.94 -12.71
C ALA A 36 -19.69 -6.49 -12.37
N GLN A 37 -19.96 -5.54 -13.26
CA GLN A 37 -19.83 -4.12 -12.97
C GLN A 37 -21.17 -3.54 -12.46
N VAL A 38 -21.26 -3.34 -11.14
CA VAL A 38 -22.50 -2.98 -10.42
C VAL A 38 -22.60 -1.50 -10.00
N GLY A 39 -21.73 -0.62 -10.50
CA GLY A 39 -21.60 0.76 -10.00
C GLY A 39 -22.91 1.57 -9.95
N MET A 40 -23.79 1.42 -10.95
CA MET A 40 -25.08 2.12 -10.95
C MET A 40 -26.09 1.57 -9.94
N ALA A 41 -26.07 0.26 -9.67
CA ALA A 41 -26.93 -0.36 -8.67
C ALA A 41 -26.52 0.07 -7.25
N LEU A 42 -25.20 0.14 -7.00
CA LEU A 42 -24.65 0.69 -5.75
C LEU A 42 -25.02 2.16 -5.57
N TYR A 43 -24.82 2.98 -6.60
CA TYR A 43 -25.12 4.41 -6.56
C TYR A 43 -26.60 4.70 -6.26
N LYS A 44 -27.52 3.90 -6.81
CA LYS A 44 -28.96 4.03 -6.59
C LYS A 44 -29.45 3.38 -5.29
N GLY A 45 -28.56 2.74 -4.51
CA GLY A 45 -28.92 2.00 -3.31
C GLY A 45 -29.78 0.76 -3.57
N ILE A 46 -29.75 0.22 -4.80
CA ILE A 46 -30.50 -0.98 -5.19
C ILE A 46 -29.80 -2.24 -4.67
N LEU A 47 -28.47 -2.22 -4.67
CA LEU A 47 -27.62 -3.33 -4.23
C LEU A 47 -26.66 -2.84 -3.16
N ASP A 48 -26.59 -3.57 -2.05
CA ASP A 48 -25.60 -3.32 -1.00
C ASP A 48 -24.21 -3.79 -1.47
N PRO A 49 -23.14 -3.00 -1.30
CA PRO A 49 -21.81 -3.37 -1.76
C PRO A 49 -21.24 -4.60 -1.05
N ALA A 50 -21.60 -4.84 0.23
CA ALA A 50 -21.16 -6.03 0.93
C ALA A 50 -21.88 -7.27 0.39
N GLU A 51 -23.18 -7.16 0.07
CA GLU A 51 -23.92 -8.25 -0.58
C GLU A 51 -23.40 -8.56 -1.98
N ALA A 52 -23.06 -7.54 -2.77
CA ALA A 52 -22.48 -7.73 -4.10
C ALA A 52 -21.15 -8.50 -4.03
N LEU A 53 -20.27 -8.16 -3.09
CA LEU A 53 -18.99 -8.84 -2.93
C LEU A 53 -19.18 -10.24 -2.33
N ALA A 54 -20.00 -10.37 -1.28
CA ALA A 54 -20.29 -11.65 -0.62
C ALA A 54 -20.97 -12.66 -1.56
N ALA A 55 -21.70 -12.20 -2.57
CA ALA A 55 -22.34 -13.05 -3.57
C ALA A 55 -21.35 -13.94 -4.34
N CYS A 56 -20.11 -13.49 -4.51
CA CYS A 56 -19.06 -14.27 -5.16
C CYS A 56 -18.33 -15.20 -4.18
N MET A 57 -18.43 -14.94 -2.87
CA MET A 57 -17.62 -15.62 -1.88
C MET A 57 -18.16 -17.01 -1.53
N ASN A 58 -17.26 -17.95 -1.29
CA ASN A 58 -17.56 -19.29 -0.81
C ASN A 58 -16.67 -19.64 0.38
N THR A 59 -17.03 -20.68 1.14
CA THR A 59 -16.23 -21.16 2.27
C THR A 59 -16.58 -22.60 2.57
N ASP A 60 -15.57 -23.42 2.86
CA ASP A 60 -15.72 -24.80 3.31
C ASP A 60 -15.92 -24.90 4.84
N ARG A 61 -15.84 -23.77 5.55
CA ARG A 61 -15.90 -23.72 7.00
C ARG A 61 -17.33 -23.88 7.49
N ALA A 62 -17.52 -24.75 8.48
CA ALA A 62 -18.81 -24.96 9.13
C ALA A 62 -19.39 -23.72 9.82
N ASP A 63 -18.54 -22.73 10.16
CA ASP A 63 -18.98 -21.46 10.75
C ASP A 63 -19.36 -20.39 9.72
N GLY A 64 -19.24 -20.68 8.42
CA GLY A 64 -19.60 -19.78 7.34
C GLY A 64 -18.69 -18.55 7.22
N LEU A 65 -17.51 -18.57 7.85
CA LEU A 65 -16.58 -17.44 7.84
C LEU A 65 -15.61 -17.54 6.66
N TRP A 66 -15.17 -16.39 6.16
CA TRP A 66 -14.07 -16.27 5.20
C TRP A 66 -12.79 -15.88 5.94
N PRO A 67 -11.65 -16.57 5.73
CA PRO A 67 -10.36 -16.03 6.11
C PRO A 67 -10.16 -14.66 5.47
N THR A 68 -9.58 -13.72 6.23
CA THR A 68 -9.29 -12.38 5.75
C THR A 68 -7.87 -12.00 6.12
N VAL A 69 -7.02 -11.86 5.11
CA VAL A 69 -5.65 -11.35 5.27
C VAL A 69 -5.73 -9.83 5.34
N VAL A 70 -5.23 -9.26 6.43
CA VAL A 70 -5.16 -7.80 6.60
C VAL A 70 -3.76 -7.36 6.24
N CYS A 71 -3.63 -6.50 5.24
CA CYS A 71 -2.37 -5.92 4.78
C CYS A 71 -2.36 -4.40 4.94
N ASP A 72 -1.17 -3.80 5.06
CA ASP A 72 -1.03 -2.36 4.85
C ASP A 72 -0.92 -1.97 3.37
N GLU A 73 -0.85 -0.67 3.10
CA GLU A 73 -0.77 -0.11 1.74
C GLU A 73 0.49 -0.58 0.97
N ALA A 74 1.54 -1.03 1.68
CA ALA A 74 2.75 -1.60 1.08
C ALA A 74 2.65 -3.13 0.86
N GLY A 75 1.49 -3.73 1.14
CA GLY A 75 1.26 -5.17 1.02
C GLY A 75 1.79 -6.00 2.18
N VAL A 76 2.30 -5.39 3.26
CA VAL A 76 2.78 -6.13 4.43
C VAL A 76 1.59 -6.73 5.18
N ALA A 77 1.58 -8.05 5.34
CA ALA A 77 0.55 -8.75 6.13
C ALA A 77 0.64 -8.35 7.61
N LEU A 78 -0.39 -7.66 8.08
CA LEU A 78 -0.54 -7.23 9.47
C LEU A 78 -1.09 -8.35 10.35
N GLY A 79 -2.01 -9.16 9.83
CA GLY A 79 -2.64 -10.25 10.58
C GLY A 79 -3.64 -11.05 9.74
N LEU A 80 -4.06 -12.19 10.28
CA LEU A 80 -5.16 -12.99 9.75
C LEU A 80 -6.36 -12.87 10.69
N VAL A 81 -7.51 -12.55 10.12
CA VAL A 81 -8.81 -12.48 10.79
C VAL A 81 -9.83 -13.27 9.99
N TYR A 82 -11.08 -13.23 10.43
CA TYR A 82 -12.20 -13.83 9.71
C TYR A 82 -13.25 -12.77 9.45
N SER A 83 -13.99 -12.91 8.37
CA SER A 83 -15.11 -12.05 8.01
C SER A 83 -16.32 -12.89 7.63
N ASP A 84 -17.49 -12.32 7.87
CA ASP A 84 -18.78 -12.72 7.33
C ASP A 84 -19.48 -11.51 6.69
N LEU A 85 -20.68 -11.70 6.16
CA LEU A 85 -21.48 -10.62 5.55
C LEU A 85 -21.71 -9.44 6.51
N ASP A 86 -21.96 -9.70 7.80
CA ASP A 86 -22.19 -8.65 8.80
C ASP A 86 -20.94 -7.79 9.01
N SER A 87 -19.77 -8.44 9.17
CA SER A 87 -18.50 -7.74 9.33
C SER A 87 -18.10 -6.97 8.08
N LEU A 88 -18.38 -7.51 6.89
CA LEU A 88 -18.10 -6.86 5.62
C LEU A 88 -18.96 -5.59 5.45
N ARG A 89 -20.25 -5.69 5.76
CA ARG A 89 -21.18 -4.56 5.74
C ARG A 89 -20.73 -3.46 6.70
N ALA A 90 -20.38 -3.82 7.93
CA ALA A 90 -19.87 -2.89 8.93
C ALA A 90 -18.52 -2.26 8.48
N ALA A 91 -17.59 -3.05 7.96
CA ALA A 91 -16.29 -2.56 7.50
C ALA A 91 -16.41 -1.53 6.37
N ILE A 92 -17.30 -1.79 5.40
CA ILE A 92 -17.56 -0.86 4.28
C ILE A 92 -18.25 0.42 4.77
N ALA A 93 -19.29 0.28 5.60
CA ALA A 93 -20.04 1.42 6.12
C ALA A 93 -19.19 2.33 7.01
N GLU A 94 -18.40 1.75 7.91
CA GLU A 94 -17.55 2.46 8.87
C GLU A 94 -16.20 2.87 8.26
N ARG A 95 -15.84 2.33 7.08
CA ARG A 95 -14.51 2.45 6.47
C ARG A 95 -13.40 2.07 7.45
N ALA A 96 -13.64 1.02 8.22
CA ALA A 96 -12.80 0.60 9.33
C ALA A 96 -12.49 -0.90 9.28
N GLY A 97 -11.47 -1.30 10.03
CA GLY A 97 -11.16 -2.71 10.26
C GLY A 97 -12.21 -3.36 11.15
N VAL A 98 -13.28 -3.87 10.56
CA VAL A 98 -14.34 -4.62 11.25
C VAL A 98 -14.31 -6.07 10.78
N TYR A 99 -14.32 -7.00 11.73
CA TYR A 99 -14.09 -8.42 11.50
C TYR A 99 -15.06 -9.27 12.30
N ARG A 100 -15.11 -10.58 12.02
CA ARG A 100 -15.87 -11.57 12.77
C ARG A 100 -14.94 -12.38 13.68
N SER A 101 -15.01 -12.11 14.98
CA SER A 101 -14.36 -12.95 15.98
C SER A 101 -15.11 -14.27 16.14
N ARG A 102 -14.38 -15.39 15.97
CA ARG A 102 -14.88 -16.75 16.23
C ARG A 102 -15.43 -16.97 17.65
N LYS A 103 -15.09 -16.10 18.60
CA LYS A 103 -15.53 -16.20 20.00
C LYS A 103 -16.44 -15.06 20.45
N ARG A 104 -16.27 -13.86 19.88
CA ARG A 104 -16.92 -12.62 20.36
C ARG A 104 -17.96 -12.07 19.39
N GLY A 105 -18.13 -12.66 18.21
CA GLY A 105 -18.97 -12.09 17.16
C GLY A 105 -18.30 -10.89 16.48
N LEU A 106 -19.09 -9.89 16.09
CA LEU A 106 -18.60 -8.70 15.40
C LEU A 106 -17.55 -7.94 16.25
N TRP A 107 -16.41 -7.61 15.65
CA TRP A 107 -15.27 -7.01 16.33
C TRP A 107 -14.67 -5.85 15.53
N ARG A 108 -14.63 -4.67 16.15
CA ARG A 108 -13.99 -3.45 15.61
C ARG A 108 -12.55 -3.36 16.11
N LYS A 109 -11.59 -3.39 15.19
CA LYS A 109 -10.17 -3.34 15.55
C LYS A 109 -9.80 -1.98 16.13
N GLY A 110 -9.22 -2.02 17.33
CA GLY A 110 -8.72 -0.81 18.00
C GLY A 110 -9.76 -0.10 18.88
N GLU A 111 -11.01 -0.55 18.94
CA GLU A 111 -12.06 0.10 19.74
C GLU A 111 -11.69 0.21 21.23
N SER A 112 -10.94 -0.76 21.77
CA SER A 112 -10.45 -0.71 23.16
C SER A 112 -9.02 -0.19 23.31
N SER A 113 -8.15 -0.32 22.29
CA SER A 113 -6.72 0.02 22.41
C SER A 113 -6.33 1.35 21.76
N GLY A 114 -7.19 1.92 20.92
CA GLY A 114 -6.86 3.06 20.05
C GLY A 114 -6.10 2.69 18.77
N ASP A 115 -5.68 1.43 18.60
CA ASP A 115 -4.96 0.96 17.40
C ASP A 115 -5.92 0.66 16.24
N CYS A 116 -6.60 1.71 15.79
CA CYS A 116 -7.64 1.66 14.77
C CYS A 116 -7.09 1.48 13.35
N GLN A 117 -7.98 1.16 12.44
CA GLN A 117 -7.68 0.93 11.03
C GLN A 117 -8.66 1.70 10.15
N VAL A 118 -8.15 2.35 9.11
CA VAL A 118 -8.97 2.85 8.01
C VAL A 118 -8.92 1.83 6.87
N LEU A 119 -10.08 1.34 6.44
CA LEU A 119 -10.19 0.43 5.31
C LEU A 119 -9.97 1.20 4.00
N VAL A 120 -9.05 0.70 3.17
CA VAL A 120 -8.67 1.31 1.89
C VAL A 120 -9.20 0.52 0.71
N ARG A 121 -9.04 -0.81 0.73
CA ARG A 121 -9.47 -1.72 -0.35
C ARG A 121 -9.84 -3.08 0.21
N ILE A 122 -10.80 -3.73 -0.44
CA ILE A 122 -11.13 -5.15 -0.23
C ILE A 122 -10.91 -5.85 -1.57
N ASP A 123 -10.18 -6.95 -1.54
CA ASP A 123 -10.01 -7.87 -2.67
C ASP A 123 -10.52 -9.26 -2.26
N ALA A 124 -11.10 -10.00 -3.19
CA ALA A 124 -11.29 -11.46 -3.07
C ALA A 124 -10.15 -12.16 -3.83
N ASP A 125 -9.76 -13.35 -3.40
CA ASP A 125 -8.83 -14.19 -4.16
C ASP A 125 -9.49 -14.84 -5.39
N CYS A 126 -8.75 -15.70 -6.07
CA CYS A 126 -9.11 -16.20 -7.40
C CYS A 126 -10.21 -17.26 -7.38
N ASP A 127 -10.30 -18.05 -6.30
CA ASP A 127 -11.33 -19.05 -6.05
C ASP A 127 -12.39 -18.58 -5.05
N ARG A 128 -12.30 -17.31 -4.60
CA ARG A 128 -13.31 -16.62 -3.80
C ARG A 128 -13.52 -17.23 -2.41
N ASP A 129 -12.49 -17.83 -1.83
CA ASP A 129 -12.55 -18.40 -0.49
C ASP A 129 -11.88 -17.54 0.59
N ALA A 130 -11.09 -16.54 0.17
CA ALA A 130 -10.45 -15.59 1.08
C ALA A 130 -10.60 -14.13 0.64
N LEU A 131 -10.58 -13.25 1.64
CA LEU A 131 -10.53 -11.80 1.45
C LEU A 131 -9.15 -11.26 1.77
N ARG A 132 -8.77 -10.17 1.10
CA ARG A 132 -7.67 -9.30 1.50
C ARG A 132 -8.19 -7.90 1.80
N PHE A 133 -7.98 -7.45 3.03
CA PHE A 133 -8.27 -6.08 3.44
C PHE A 133 -6.97 -5.28 3.42
N THR A 134 -6.90 -4.26 2.56
CA THR A 134 -5.83 -3.26 2.62
C THR A 134 -6.27 -2.14 3.56
N VAL A 135 -5.48 -1.87 4.61
CA VAL A 135 -5.82 -0.90 5.66
C VAL A 135 -4.68 0.06 5.93
N ARG A 136 -5.03 1.28 6.33
CA ARG A 136 -4.10 2.20 6.99
C ARG A 136 -4.20 2.01 8.50
N GLN A 137 -3.19 1.37 9.08
CA GLN A 137 -3.13 1.06 10.51
C GLN A 137 -2.53 2.24 11.30
N SER A 138 -3.28 2.71 12.29
CA SER A 138 -2.88 3.74 13.26
C SER A 138 -2.42 3.10 14.59
N GLY A 139 -1.80 3.89 15.46
CA GLY A 139 -1.36 3.45 16.78
C GLY A 139 -0.12 2.56 16.77
N GLY A 140 0.07 1.77 17.84
CA GLY A 140 1.22 0.91 18.07
C GLY A 140 1.31 -0.29 17.12
N GLY A 141 0.18 -0.73 16.56
CA GLY A 141 0.18 -1.80 15.56
C GLY A 141 -1.08 -2.65 15.51
N PHE A 142 -1.04 -3.70 14.69
CA PHE A 142 -2.12 -4.67 14.63
C PHE A 142 -2.16 -5.56 15.87
N CYS A 143 -0.99 -5.97 16.36
CA CYS A 143 -0.89 -7.02 17.37
C CYS A 143 -1.05 -6.48 18.79
N HIS A 144 -1.77 -7.24 19.62
CA HIS A 144 -1.95 -6.96 21.06
C HIS A 144 -0.62 -6.96 21.85
N ARG A 145 0.47 -7.46 21.27
CA ARG A 145 1.82 -7.45 21.87
C ARG A 145 2.55 -6.13 21.64
N GLY A 146 1.89 -5.11 21.09
CA GLY A 146 2.52 -3.84 20.73
C GLY A 146 3.41 -3.93 19.50
N THR A 147 3.24 -4.96 18.66
CA THR A 147 3.99 -5.15 17.42
C THR A 147 3.14 -4.72 16.21
N ARG A 148 3.80 -4.26 15.13
CA ARG A 148 3.08 -3.81 13.93
C ARG A 148 2.25 -4.92 13.30
N THR A 149 2.82 -6.11 13.17
CA THR A 149 2.19 -7.31 12.59
C THR A 149 2.08 -8.41 13.64
N CYS A 150 1.19 -9.38 13.40
CA CYS A 150 1.13 -10.61 14.19
C CYS A 150 2.27 -11.60 13.87
N PHE A 151 3.01 -11.40 12.79
CA PHE A 151 3.89 -12.42 12.18
C PHE A 151 5.40 -12.21 12.47
N GLY A 152 5.80 -11.14 13.17
CA GLY A 152 7.21 -10.86 13.46
C GLY A 152 7.48 -10.28 14.86
N ALA A 153 8.74 -10.33 15.27
CA ALA A 153 9.22 -9.69 16.51
C ALA A 153 9.56 -8.21 16.26
N SER A 154 9.17 -7.32 17.17
CA SER A 154 9.57 -5.90 17.12
C SER A 154 11.09 -5.77 17.01
N GLY A 155 11.56 -5.07 15.98
CA GLY A 155 12.94 -4.62 15.89
C GLY A 155 13.27 -3.63 17.02
N PRO A 156 14.56 -3.42 17.33
CA PRO A 156 14.99 -2.53 18.43
C PRO A 156 14.53 -1.07 18.29
N ASP A 157 14.09 -0.66 17.10
CA ASP A 157 13.56 0.66 16.79
C ASP A 157 12.01 0.74 16.85
N GLY A 158 11.33 -0.35 17.19
CA GLY A 158 9.86 -0.45 17.15
C GLY A 158 9.29 -0.80 15.76
N PHE A 159 10.15 -0.97 14.76
CA PHE A 159 9.79 -1.37 13.40
C PHE A 159 10.55 -2.64 13.00
N GLY A 160 10.05 -3.81 13.41
CA GLY A 160 10.48 -5.12 12.92
C GLY A 160 9.38 -6.13 13.23
N GLY A 161 9.24 -7.28 12.59
CA GLY A 161 10.21 -8.04 11.81
C GLY A 161 9.81 -8.30 10.35
N ASP A 162 8.80 -7.61 9.84
CA ASP A 162 8.37 -7.75 8.43
C ASP A 162 8.59 -6.48 7.58
N ARG A 163 8.70 -5.29 8.20
CA ARG A 163 9.02 -4.06 7.46
C ARG A 163 10.50 -4.05 7.09
N LYS A 164 10.78 -4.04 5.78
CA LYS A 164 12.14 -4.01 5.19
C LYS A 164 12.19 -3.00 4.04
N GLY A 165 13.39 -2.69 3.57
CA GLY A 165 13.61 -1.80 2.43
C GLY A 165 12.93 -0.43 2.63
N PHE A 166 12.22 0.03 1.61
CA PHE A 166 11.58 1.35 1.60
C PHE A 166 10.55 1.56 2.71
N GLY A 167 9.76 0.54 3.04
CA GLY A 167 8.74 0.64 4.09
C GLY A 167 9.34 0.86 5.49
N LEU A 168 10.52 0.29 5.75
CA LEU A 168 11.29 0.55 6.96
C LEU A 168 11.90 1.96 6.89
N LEU A 169 12.58 2.28 5.78
CA LEU A 169 13.22 3.58 5.57
C LEU A 169 12.27 4.76 5.84
N THR A 170 11.09 4.76 5.23
CA THR A 170 10.09 5.85 5.41
C THR A 170 9.59 5.92 6.86
N ALA A 171 9.34 4.78 7.50
CA ALA A 171 8.92 4.77 8.90
C ALA A 171 10.01 5.33 9.83
N THR A 172 11.26 4.95 9.59
CA THR A 172 12.42 5.43 10.35
C THR A 172 12.64 6.94 10.14
N THR A 173 12.55 7.47 8.92
CA THR A 173 12.73 8.91 8.67
C THR A 173 11.59 9.74 9.27
N THR A 174 10.33 9.28 9.20
CA THR A 174 9.20 9.94 9.89
C THR A 174 9.39 9.94 11.41
N LYS A 175 9.81 8.82 12.01
CA LYS A 175 10.10 8.74 13.45
C LYS A 175 11.21 9.73 13.84
N ARG A 176 12.32 9.75 13.09
CA ARG A 176 13.44 10.66 13.34
C ARG A 176 13.03 12.12 13.21
N LEU A 177 12.17 12.46 12.25
CA LEU A 177 11.62 13.81 12.15
C LEU A 177 10.81 14.18 13.40
N ALA A 178 9.95 13.28 13.88
CA ALA A 178 9.18 13.50 15.10
C ALA A 178 10.08 13.68 16.35
N GLU A 179 11.16 12.90 16.46
CA GLU A 179 12.17 13.06 17.53
C GLU A 179 12.86 14.44 17.47
N VAL A 180 13.18 14.92 16.27
CA VAL A 180 13.77 16.26 16.07
C VAL A 180 12.76 17.34 16.45
N SER A 181 11.52 17.26 15.96
CA SER A 181 10.46 18.22 16.28
C SER A 181 10.10 18.23 17.76
N GLY A 182 10.18 17.07 18.43
CA GLY A 182 9.92 16.92 19.87
C GLY A 182 11.11 17.23 20.78
N GLY A 183 12.28 17.56 20.22
CA GLY A 183 13.49 17.84 21.00
C GLY A 183 14.11 16.62 21.69
N SER A 184 13.73 15.40 21.28
CA SER A 184 14.22 14.13 21.83
C SER A 184 15.27 13.44 20.95
N ALA A 185 15.63 14.05 19.81
CA ALA A 185 16.66 13.52 18.91
C ALA A 185 18.02 13.39 19.63
N PRO A 186 18.74 12.25 19.46
CA PRO A 186 20.06 12.06 20.04
C PRO A 186 21.05 13.16 19.62
N LYS A 187 21.88 13.62 20.56
CA LYS A 187 22.95 14.58 20.26
C LYS A 187 23.88 14.01 19.19
N GLY A 188 24.15 14.79 18.15
CA GLY A 188 25.01 14.39 17.03
C GLY A 188 24.36 13.46 16.01
N SER A 189 23.05 13.20 16.10
CA SER A 189 22.34 12.39 15.09
C SER A 189 22.51 12.97 13.69
N TYR A 190 23.09 12.18 12.78
CA TYR A 190 23.31 12.61 11.39
C TYR A 190 22.00 12.94 10.69
N THR A 191 20.95 12.14 10.87
CA THR A 191 19.64 12.45 10.30
C THR A 191 19.03 13.71 10.87
N ALA A 192 19.28 14.01 12.16
CA ALA A 192 18.82 15.28 12.73
C ALA A 192 19.45 16.48 12.01
N ARG A 193 20.76 16.41 11.72
CA ARG A 193 21.46 17.43 10.93
C ARG A 193 20.86 17.59 9.53
N LEU A 194 20.48 16.50 8.87
CA LEU A 194 19.82 16.58 7.56
C LEU A 194 18.47 17.34 7.60
N PHE A 195 17.77 17.32 8.74
CA PHE A 195 16.53 18.08 8.93
C PHE A 195 16.78 19.55 9.31
N THR A 196 17.83 19.83 10.08
CA THR A 196 18.04 21.15 10.72
C THR A 196 19.08 22.02 10.05
N GLU A 197 20.16 21.46 9.49
CA GLU A 197 21.24 22.21 8.87
C GLU A 197 20.81 22.71 7.49
N PRO A 198 20.83 24.04 7.25
CA PRO A 198 20.52 24.60 5.93
C PRO A 198 21.49 24.07 4.87
N GLY A 199 20.97 23.65 3.71
CA GLY A 199 21.77 23.24 2.56
C GLY A 199 22.34 21.81 2.62
N LEU A 200 22.57 21.22 3.80
CA LEU A 200 23.21 19.90 3.93
C LEU A 200 22.49 18.81 3.14
N LEU A 201 21.15 18.70 3.30
CA LEU A 201 20.37 17.70 2.59
C LEU A 201 20.41 17.87 1.06
N ALA A 202 20.41 19.13 0.59
CA ALA A 202 20.47 19.41 -0.84
C ALA A 202 21.86 19.07 -1.42
N ALA A 203 22.92 19.33 -0.67
CA ALA A 203 24.29 18.95 -1.04
C ALA A 203 24.42 17.42 -1.14
N LYS A 204 23.99 16.68 -0.11
CA LYS A 204 24.01 15.21 -0.12
C LYS A 204 23.17 14.62 -1.26
N LEU A 205 21.98 15.15 -1.53
CA LEU A 205 21.17 14.71 -2.68
C LEU A 205 21.90 14.89 -4.02
N ALA A 206 22.63 15.99 -4.20
CA ALA A 206 23.37 16.25 -5.43
C ALA A 206 24.62 15.36 -5.54
N GLU A 207 25.31 15.11 -4.43
CA GLU A 207 26.46 14.22 -4.31
C GLU A 207 26.07 12.78 -4.68
N GLU A 208 25.08 12.18 -4.00
CA GLU A 208 24.69 10.78 -4.29
C GLU A 208 24.10 10.62 -5.71
N ALA A 209 23.45 11.66 -6.24
CA ALA A 209 22.98 11.62 -7.61
C ALA A 209 24.14 11.64 -8.62
N ALA A 210 25.25 12.31 -8.31
CA ALA A 210 26.46 12.27 -9.13
C ALA A 210 27.17 10.92 -8.99
N GLU A 211 27.33 10.42 -7.77
CA GLU A 211 27.96 9.12 -7.51
C GLU A 211 27.18 7.99 -8.20
N LEU A 212 25.85 8.00 -8.17
CA LEU A 212 25.03 7.03 -8.92
C LEU A 212 25.24 7.12 -10.44
N CYS A 213 25.49 8.32 -10.98
CA CYS A 213 25.80 8.46 -12.42
C CYS A 213 27.17 7.87 -12.77
N GLU A 214 28.12 7.92 -11.85
CA GLU A 214 29.50 7.47 -12.03
C GLU A 214 29.69 5.99 -11.67
N ALA A 215 28.78 5.42 -10.86
CA ALA A 215 28.85 4.04 -10.41
C ALA A 215 28.74 3.03 -11.56
N GLU A 216 29.75 2.16 -11.64
CA GLU A 216 29.78 1.04 -12.57
C GLU A 216 29.58 -0.30 -11.84
N GLY A 217 28.74 -1.15 -12.43
CA GLY A 217 28.47 -2.48 -11.89
C GLY A 217 27.32 -2.52 -10.87
N PRO A 218 26.66 -3.69 -10.76
CA PRO A 218 25.38 -3.80 -10.08
C PRO A 218 25.43 -3.51 -8.58
N GLU A 219 26.54 -3.85 -7.92
CA GLU A 219 26.70 -3.65 -6.48
C GLU A 219 26.87 -2.16 -6.15
N ARG A 220 27.83 -1.49 -6.79
CA ARG A 220 28.06 -0.06 -6.55
C ARG A 220 26.86 0.78 -6.95
N SER A 221 26.23 0.51 -8.10
CA SER A 221 25.01 1.23 -8.49
C SER A 221 23.86 1.03 -7.48
N ALA A 222 23.77 -0.14 -6.84
CA ALA A 222 22.76 -0.38 -5.80
C ALA A 222 23.06 0.39 -4.51
N GLU A 223 24.32 0.52 -4.11
CA GLU A 223 24.77 1.32 -2.96
C GLU A 223 24.41 2.80 -3.16
N GLU A 224 24.83 3.43 -4.26
CA GLU A 224 24.57 4.86 -4.49
C GLU A 224 23.08 5.13 -4.66
N ALA A 225 22.36 4.20 -5.30
CA ALA A 225 20.91 4.32 -5.41
C ALA A 225 20.26 4.26 -4.02
N ALA A 226 20.72 3.39 -3.14
CA ALA A 226 20.20 3.29 -1.78
C ALA A 226 20.45 4.59 -0.99
N ASP A 227 21.63 5.20 -1.11
CA ASP A 227 21.96 6.45 -0.44
C ASP A 227 21.15 7.63 -1.00
N LEU A 228 21.05 7.75 -2.32
CA LEU A 228 20.19 8.73 -2.98
C LEU A 228 18.73 8.60 -2.51
N LEU A 229 18.22 7.37 -2.43
CA LEU A 229 16.86 7.08 -1.98
C LEU A 229 16.67 7.39 -0.49
N TYR A 230 17.68 7.17 0.35
CA TYR A 230 17.66 7.59 1.75
C TYR A 230 17.51 9.11 1.87
N PHE A 231 18.32 9.90 1.17
CA PHE A 231 18.21 11.36 1.23
C PHE A 231 16.89 11.86 0.61
N ALA A 232 16.40 11.21 -0.45
CA ALA A 232 15.08 11.50 -1.00
C ALA A 232 13.98 11.25 0.03
N ALA A 233 14.04 10.15 0.79
CA ALA A 233 13.07 9.85 1.85
C ALA A 233 13.13 10.89 2.99
N VAL A 234 14.32 11.37 3.37
CA VAL A 234 14.47 12.47 4.34
C VAL A 234 13.84 13.75 3.81
N LYS A 235 14.05 14.09 2.53
CA LYS A 235 13.41 15.25 1.89
C LYS A 235 11.89 15.14 1.88
N LEU A 236 11.34 13.99 1.49
CA LEU A 236 9.89 13.76 1.49
C LEU A 236 9.30 13.94 2.89
N ALA A 237 9.90 13.32 3.90
CA ALA A 237 9.46 13.45 5.29
C ALA A 237 9.46 14.92 5.74
N ARG A 238 10.52 15.68 5.45
CA ARG A 238 10.63 17.11 5.78
C ARG A 238 9.52 17.96 5.14
N GLU A 239 9.13 17.63 3.92
CA GLU A 239 8.07 18.35 3.18
C GLU A 239 6.66 17.83 3.48
N GLY A 240 6.51 16.84 4.36
CA GLY A 240 5.22 16.23 4.67
C GLY A 240 4.67 15.32 3.56
N ALA A 241 5.53 14.88 2.63
CA ALA A 241 5.20 13.90 1.61
C ALA A 241 5.59 12.48 2.05
N SER A 242 4.87 11.48 1.54
CA SER A 242 5.07 10.06 1.81
C SER A 242 5.57 9.31 0.57
N LEU A 243 6.13 8.11 0.75
CA LEU A 243 6.45 7.22 -0.36
C LEU A 243 5.20 6.87 -1.19
N SER A 244 4.04 6.71 -0.54
CA SER A 244 2.77 6.49 -1.22
C SER A 244 2.35 7.67 -2.10
N ASP A 245 2.79 8.90 -1.80
CA ASP A 245 2.61 10.04 -2.71
C ASP A 245 3.48 9.91 -3.95
N VAL A 246 4.71 9.41 -3.81
CA VAL A 246 5.62 9.15 -4.94
C VAL A 246 5.08 8.03 -5.81
N GLU A 247 4.67 6.91 -5.22
CA GLU A 247 4.07 5.76 -5.93
C GLU A 247 2.85 6.21 -6.76
N ARG A 248 1.94 6.99 -6.16
CA ARG A 248 0.78 7.54 -6.87
C ARG A 248 1.17 8.40 -8.08
N VAL A 249 2.25 9.18 -7.96
CA VAL A 249 2.78 9.98 -9.08
C VAL A 249 3.38 9.08 -10.16
N LEU A 250 4.07 7.99 -9.79
CA LEU A 250 4.62 7.02 -10.73
C LEU A 250 3.53 6.24 -11.46
N ASP A 251 2.52 5.74 -10.74
CA ASP A 251 1.37 5.03 -11.31
C ASP A 251 0.61 5.90 -12.31
N GLY A 252 0.37 7.16 -11.94
CA GLY A 252 -0.25 8.14 -12.83
C GLY A 252 0.57 8.42 -14.10
N ARG A 253 1.89 8.23 -14.07
CA ARG A 253 2.75 8.34 -15.26
C ARG A 253 2.70 7.07 -16.10
N ALA A 254 2.68 5.90 -15.48
CA ALA A 254 2.60 4.60 -16.17
C ALA A 254 1.30 4.47 -17.00
N MET A 255 0.19 5.03 -16.52
CA MET A 255 -1.10 5.02 -17.25
C MET A 255 -1.17 5.98 -18.45
N ARG A 256 -0.24 6.93 -18.61
CA ARG A 256 -0.23 7.84 -19.77
C ARG A 256 0.43 7.16 -20.98
N VAL A 257 -0.39 6.77 -21.97
CA VAL A 257 0.03 6.18 -23.26
C VAL A 257 0.98 7.09 -24.05
N THR A 258 0.91 8.41 -23.86
CA THR A 258 1.98 9.32 -24.29
C THR A 258 3.13 9.29 -23.29
N ARG A 259 4.04 8.35 -23.51
CA ARG A 259 5.34 8.35 -22.82
C ARG A 259 5.95 9.74 -22.99
N ARG A 260 6.21 10.45 -21.89
CA ARG A 260 7.08 11.63 -21.97
C ARG A 260 8.37 11.16 -22.65
N PRO A 261 8.99 11.95 -23.54
CA PRO A 261 10.22 11.55 -24.24
C PRO A 261 11.37 11.11 -23.33
N GLY A 262 11.28 11.31 -22.00
CA GLY A 262 12.35 11.01 -21.06
C GLY A 262 13.50 12.00 -21.10
N ASN A 263 13.47 12.96 -22.04
CA ASN A 263 14.50 13.97 -22.18
C ASN A 263 14.74 14.69 -20.84
N ALA A 264 15.98 14.66 -20.38
CA ALA A 264 16.43 15.46 -19.26
C ALA A 264 16.09 16.94 -19.54
N LYS A 265 15.62 17.67 -18.53
CA LYS A 265 15.38 19.12 -18.69
C LYS A 265 16.73 19.83 -18.75
N LEU A 266 16.91 20.83 -19.61
CA LEU A 266 18.10 21.70 -19.55
C LEU A 266 18.19 22.34 -18.16
N PRO A 267 19.31 22.19 -17.43
CA PRO A 267 20.70 22.00 -17.90
C PRO A 267 21.25 20.57 -17.96
N TYR A 268 20.44 19.53 -17.73
CA TYR A 268 20.91 18.14 -17.60
C TYR A 268 21.06 17.40 -18.95
N ALA A 269 20.43 17.90 -20.02
CA ALA A 269 20.52 17.29 -21.36
C ALA A 269 21.88 17.48 -22.04
N GLU A 270 22.57 18.60 -21.76
CA GLU A 270 23.89 18.91 -22.35
C GLU A 270 25.04 18.24 -21.57
N LYS A 271 24.85 17.94 -20.28
CA LYS A 271 25.86 17.31 -19.41
C LYS A 271 25.95 15.78 -19.51
N GLY A 272 24.99 15.10 -20.14
CA GLY A 272 24.94 13.64 -20.17
C GLY A 272 26.11 12.93 -20.86
N ASN A 273 26.93 13.66 -21.62
CA ASN A 273 28.08 13.12 -22.36
C ASN A 273 29.45 13.67 -21.90
N GLU A 274 29.50 14.52 -20.88
CA GLU A 274 30.77 14.99 -20.30
C GLU A 274 30.92 14.43 -18.87
N PRO A 275 32.12 13.94 -18.48
CA PRO A 275 32.37 13.54 -17.10
C PRO A 275 32.09 14.73 -16.16
N TRP A 276 31.29 14.48 -15.12
CA TRP A 276 30.83 15.50 -14.21
C TRP A 276 32.03 16.12 -13.48
N LYS A 277 32.34 17.39 -13.80
CA LYS A 277 33.34 18.14 -13.03
C LYS A 277 32.75 18.44 -11.64
N THR A 278 33.18 17.69 -10.65
CA THR A 278 32.98 17.97 -9.22
C THR A 278 33.67 19.29 -8.89
N GLY A 279 32.92 20.39 -9.00
CA GLY A 279 33.37 21.72 -8.60
C GLY A 279 33.34 21.91 -7.08
N ILE A 280 33.90 20.96 -6.32
CA ILE A 280 34.16 21.12 -4.90
C ILE A 280 35.67 21.35 -4.74
N HIS A 281 36.05 22.61 -4.60
CA HIS A 281 37.30 23.01 -3.95
C HIS A 281 37.06 23.19 -2.46
#